data_AF-A0A7T5JND3-F1
#
_entry.id   AF-A0A7T5JND3-F1
#
_cell.length_a   1.000
_cell.length_b   1.000
_cell.length_c   1.000
_cell.angle_alpha   90.00
_cell.angle_beta   90.00
_cell.angle_gamma   90.00
#
_symmetry.space_group_name_H-M   'P 1'
#
loop_
_entity.id
_entity.type
_entity.pdbx_description
1 polymer ?
#
loop_
_entity_poly.entity_id
_entity_poly.type
_entity_poly.pdbx_seq_one_letter_code
_entity_poly.pdbx_strand_id
1 'polypeptide(L)'
;MVTATMKAMTSEQLTKKLLKNEELFILDVRNTSEYDNWRIEGGKIDIINIPYFDLLDGVDPALDKIPNGKDILVVCAKEGSSKFVAEQLVEAGRTNIYYLEGGMKAWSEYLEPVKVGDLKNGGELYQFVRIGKGCLSYMVISGKDAAVIDAVRMTDVFEQFAKEHGVQIKHTLDTHLHADHISGGRRLAEKMNAKYWLPPKDATEVTFPYEPLEDGDVITVGNTEIRMKALYSPGHTVGSTSFLVDDQYLLTGDILFVASIGRPDLAGKAEDWVSDLRKTLYQTYKNLSEDLIVLPAHFGQVTELGEGGKVSARLGDLYRSNPGLNIQDDQEFRVMVTEHLPPQPNAYQEIRQTNMGKMTPNEEEQREMELGPNRCAVHDK
;
A
#
# COMPACT_ATOMS: atom_id res chain seq x y z
N MET A 1 24.16 24.73 -29.66
CA MET A 1 23.76 23.34 -29.38
C MET A 1 23.31 23.30 -27.94
N VAL A 2 22.10 22.85 -27.66
CA VAL A 2 21.68 22.60 -26.26
C VAL A 2 22.43 21.35 -25.83
N THR A 3 23.37 21.48 -24.90
CA THR A 3 24.00 20.32 -24.24
C THR A 3 22.89 19.50 -23.60
N ALA A 4 22.75 18.23 -24.00
CA ALA A 4 21.84 17.33 -23.31
C ALA A 4 22.26 17.26 -21.83
N THR A 5 21.29 17.33 -20.92
CA THR A 5 21.53 17.20 -19.48
C THR A 5 20.56 16.17 -18.92
N MET A 6 20.99 15.44 -17.88
CA MET A 6 20.07 14.61 -17.11
C MET A 6 19.09 15.49 -16.32
N LYS A 7 17.91 14.95 -15.99
CA LYS A 7 16.88 15.62 -15.19
C LYS A 7 16.47 14.75 -13.99
N ALA A 8 16.12 15.38 -12.88
CA ALA A 8 15.44 14.68 -11.80
C ALA A 8 14.01 14.33 -12.23
N MET A 9 13.54 13.13 -11.87
CA MET A 9 12.14 12.74 -11.91
C MET A 9 11.69 12.43 -10.48
N THR A 10 10.63 13.08 -10.01
CA THR A 10 10.08 12.82 -8.68
C THR A 10 9.22 11.55 -8.67
N SER A 11 8.99 10.96 -7.50
CA SER A 11 8.05 9.84 -7.34
C SER A 11 6.63 10.20 -7.81
N GLU A 12 6.20 11.45 -7.62
CA GLU A 12 4.93 11.97 -8.14
C GLU A 12 4.88 11.96 -9.68
N GLN A 13 5.94 12.45 -10.33
CA GLN A 13 6.02 12.46 -11.80
C GLN A 13 6.03 11.04 -12.36
N LEU A 14 6.80 10.13 -11.75
CA LEU A 14 6.83 8.71 -12.12
C LEU A 14 5.44 8.07 -11.93
N THR A 15 4.79 8.32 -10.79
CA THR A 15 3.43 7.87 -10.52
C THR A 15 2.46 8.32 -11.61
N LYS A 16 2.45 9.61 -11.96
CA LYS A 16 1.57 10.15 -13.00
C LYS A 16 1.82 9.49 -14.36
N LYS A 17 3.08 9.19 -14.71
CA LYS A 17 3.42 8.45 -15.93
C LYS A 17 2.85 7.03 -15.92
N LEU A 18 3.00 6.31 -14.80
CA LEU A 18 2.48 4.96 -14.62
C LEU A 18 0.96 4.92 -14.72
N LEU A 19 0.26 5.81 -14.03
CA LEU A 19 -1.20 5.88 -14.02
C LEU A 19 -1.78 6.29 -15.38
N LYS A 20 -1.05 7.09 -16.16
CA LYS A 20 -1.42 7.43 -17.55
C LYS A 20 -1.00 6.37 -18.57
N ASN A 21 -0.34 5.30 -18.12
CA ASN A 21 0.22 4.25 -18.97
C ASN A 21 1.12 4.83 -20.08
N GLU A 22 1.94 5.83 -19.74
CA GLU A 22 2.93 6.43 -20.62
C GLU A 22 4.13 5.48 -20.79
N GLU A 23 4.78 5.53 -21.95
CA GLU A 23 6.01 4.76 -22.20
C GLU A 23 7.17 5.32 -21.38
N LEU A 24 7.90 4.44 -20.71
CA LEU A 24 9.12 4.76 -19.99
C LEU A 24 10.06 3.55 -20.00
N PHE A 25 11.34 3.79 -20.27
CA PHE A 25 12.37 2.78 -20.14
C PHE A 25 13.11 2.97 -18.81
N ILE A 26 13.25 1.92 -18.01
CA ILE A 26 13.95 1.96 -16.73
C ILE A 26 15.25 1.17 -16.81
N LEU A 27 16.37 1.81 -16.49
CA LEU A 27 17.63 1.15 -16.18
C LEU A 27 17.77 1.07 -14.66
N ASP A 28 17.56 -0.12 -14.09
CA ASP A 28 17.80 -0.36 -12.67
C ASP A 28 19.25 -0.75 -12.44
N VAL A 29 19.99 0.08 -11.70
CA VAL A 29 21.41 -0.14 -11.40
C VAL A 29 21.66 -0.70 -10.00
N ARG A 30 20.62 -1.14 -9.30
CA ARG A 30 20.78 -1.89 -8.03
C ARG A 30 21.37 -3.27 -8.28
N ASN A 31 21.80 -3.91 -7.20
CA ASN A 31 22.21 -5.30 -7.27
C ASN A 31 21.05 -6.17 -7.76
N THR A 32 21.36 -7.23 -8.52
CA THR A 32 20.34 -8.11 -9.09
C THR A 32 19.43 -8.74 -8.05
N SER A 33 19.94 -9.06 -6.86
CA SER A 33 19.11 -9.56 -5.75
C SER A 33 18.07 -8.55 -5.26
N GLU A 34 18.39 -7.25 -5.22
CA GLU A 34 17.46 -6.20 -4.83
C GLU A 34 16.39 -5.97 -5.91
N TYR A 35 16.80 -6.03 -7.18
CA TYR A 35 15.92 -5.92 -8.35
C TYR A 35 14.96 -7.11 -8.46
N ASP A 36 15.46 -8.33 -8.28
CA ASP A 36 14.66 -9.56 -8.32
C ASP A 36 13.65 -9.62 -7.17
N ASN A 37 14.03 -9.07 -6.01
CA ASN A 37 13.14 -8.99 -4.86
C ASN A 37 11.98 -8.01 -5.08
N TRP A 38 12.22 -6.87 -5.74
CA TRP A 38 11.18 -5.92 -6.15
C TRP A 38 11.72 -4.87 -7.11
N ARG A 39 10.86 -4.33 -7.96
CA ARG A 39 11.17 -3.32 -8.98
C ARG A 39 9.95 -2.45 -9.28
N ILE A 40 10.16 -1.35 -10.00
CA ILE A 40 9.05 -0.54 -10.53
C ILE A 40 8.39 -1.32 -11.65
N GLU A 41 7.06 -1.45 -11.59
CA GLU A 41 6.25 -2.17 -12.59
C GLU A 41 5.14 -1.24 -13.13
N GLY A 42 4.70 -1.49 -14.36
CA GLY A 42 3.65 -0.72 -15.02
C GLY A 42 3.38 -1.21 -16.43
N GLY A 43 2.21 -0.87 -16.99
CA GLY A 43 1.72 -1.46 -18.24
C GLY A 43 2.57 -1.20 -19.49
N LYS A 44 3.23 -0.04 -19.59
CA LYS A 44 4.16 0.33 -20.68
C LYS A 44 5.58 0.63 -20.18
N ILE A 45 5.98 -0.04 -19.11
CA ILE A 45 7.34 0.06 -18.57
C ILE A 45 8.19 -1.05 -19.17
N ASP A 46 9.22 -0.66 -19.92
CA ASP A 46 10.33 -1.54 -20.27
C ASP A 46 11.40 -1.39 -19.19
N ILE A 47 11.88 -2.48 -18.59
CA ILE A 47 12.90 -2.41 -17.53
C ILE A 47 14.00 -3.44 -17.76
N ILE A 48 15.25 -3.01 -17.53
CA ILE A 48 16.42 -3.89 -17.47
C ILE A 48 17.19 -3.63 -16.17
N ASN A 49 17.85 -4.67 -15.66
CA ASN A 49 18.81 -4.53 -14.56
C ASN A 49 20.24 -4.70 -15.09
N ILE A 50 21.09 -3.71 -14.83
CA ILE A 50 22.53 -3.80 -15.01
C ILE A 50 23.15 -3.19 -13.75
N PRO A 51 23.70 -4.01 -12.83
CA PRO A 51 24.23 -3.51 -11.58
C PRO A 51 25.27 -2.40 -11.77
N TYR A 52 25.26 -1.42 -10.86
CA TYR A 52 26.14 -0.26 -10.92
C TYR A 52 27.63 -0.62 -11.07
N PHE A 53 28.07 -1.72 -10.43
CA PHE A 53 29.47 -2.14 -10.49
C PHE A 53 29.92 -2.54 -11.91
N ASP A 54 28.99 -2.99 -12.76
CA ASP A 54 29.26 -3.32 -14.17
C ASP A 54 29.34 -2.07 -15.07
N LEU A 55 28.99 -0.89 -14.53
CA LEU A 55 28.93 0.38 -15.24
C LEU A 55 29.96 1.41 -14.74
N LEU A 56 30.87 1.00 -13.85
CA LEU A 56 31.89 1.89 -13.28
C LEU A 56 32.95 2.32 -14.30
N ASP A 57 33.36 1.41 -15.18
CA ASP A 57 34.40 1.66 -16.19
C ASP A 57 33.82 2.19 -17.52
N GLY A 58 32.50 2.36 -17.60
CA GLY A 58 31.80 2.85 -18.78
C GLY A 58 30.39 2.27 -18.92
N VAL A 59 29.55 2.94 -19.71
CA VAL A 59 28.12 2.57 -19.89
C VAL A 59 27.84 1.77 -21.16
N ASP A 60 28.86 1.32 -21.89
CA ASP A 60 28.71 0.51 -23.11
C ASP A 60 27.75 -0.69 -22.95
N PRO A 61 27.80 -1.48 -21.85
CA PRO A 61 26.88 -2.60 -21.64
C PRO A 61 25.39 -2.19 -21.61
N ALA A 62 25.12 -0.94 -21.23
CA ALA A 62 23.78 -0.37 -21.18
C ALA A 62 23.37 0.26 -22.52
N LEU A 63 24.29 0.90 -23.24
CA LEU A 63 24.01 1.61 -24.50
C LEU A 63 23.37 0.69 -25.55
N ASP A 64 23.82 -0.56 -25.67
CA ASP A 64 23.28 -1.50 -26.66
C ASP A 64 21.84 -1.95 -26.34
N LYS A 65 21.43 -1.84 -25.07
CA LYS A 65 20.14 -2.33 -24.57
C LYS A 65 19.11 -1.22 -24.39
N ILE A 66 19.57 0.02 -24.23
CA ILE A 66 18.70 1.19 -24.02
C ILE A 66 18.18 1.70 -25.38
N PRO A 67 16.86 1.87 -25.55
CA PRO A 67 16.28 2.40 -26.77
C PRO A 67 16.64 3.88 -26.98
N ASN A 68 16.81 4.27 -28.23
CA ASN A 68 16.99 5.68 -28.61
C ASN A 68 15.66 6.42 -28.65
N GLY A 69 15.65 7.68 -28.19
CA GLY A 69 14.51 8.59 -28.30
C GLY A 69 13.39 8.41 -27.27
N LYS A 70 13.43 7.36 -26.44
CA LYS A 70 12.50 7.20 -25.30
C LYS A 70 12.95 8.00 -24.07
N ASP A 71 12.03 8.28 -23.16
CA ASP A 71 12.37 8.69 -21.80
C ASP A 71 13.07 7.51 -21.09
N ILE A 72 14.25 7.76 -20.52
CA ILE A 72 15.06 6.76 -19.83
C ILE A 72 15.24 7.18 -18.38
N LEU A 73 14.72 6.40 -17.44
CA LEU A 73 14.88 6.61 -16.01
C LEU A 73 15.92 5.65 -15.44
N VAL A 74 17.01 6.19 -14.90
CA VAL A 74 18.01 5.41 -14.16
C VAL A 74 17.62 5.38 -12.68
N VAL A 75 17.52 4.20 -12.08
CA VAL A 75 17.12 4.04 -10.68
C VAL A 75 18.18 3.29 -9.86
N CYS A 76 18.39 3.75 -8.63
CA CYS A 76 19.16 3.02 -7.62
C CYS A 76 18.50 3.19 -6.24
N ALA A 77 19.11 2.68 -5.17
CA ALA A 77 18.51 2.72 -3.83
C ALA A 77 18.24 4.15 -3.30
N LYS A 78 19.25 5.05 -3.33
CA LYS A 78 19.15 6.43 -2.80
C LYS A 78 19.17 7.54 -3.86
N GLU A 79 19.86 7.32 -4.98
CA GLU A 79 20.00 8.16 -6.20
C GLU A 79 21.47 8.37 -6.67
N GLY A 80 22.46 8.16 -5.79
CA GLY A 80 23.87 8.48 -6.10
C GLY A 80 24.42 7.72 -7.30
N SER A 81 24.32 6.38 -7.28
CA SER A 81 24.73 5.53 -8.41
C SER A 81 23.94 5.82 -9.69
N SER A 82 22.64 6.12 -9.59
CA SER A 82 21.84 6.45 -10.77
C SER A 82 22.21 7.80 -11.36
N LYS A 83 22.58 8.80 -10.55
CA LYS A 83 23.09 10.10 -11.03
C LYS A 83 24.39 9.91 -11.82
N PHE A 84 25.33 9.14 -11.28
CA PHE A 84 26.60 8.84 -11.97
C PHE A 84 26.35 8.18 -13.34
N VAL A 85 25.56 7.09 -13.35
CA VAL A 85 25.26 6.37 -14.61
C VAL A 85 24.47 7.24 -15.59
N ALA A 86 23.51 8.03 -15.11
CA ALA A 86 22.75 8.96 -15.93
C ALA A 86 23.65 10.01 -16.60
N GLU A 87 24.63 10.55 -15.87
CA GLU A 87 25.61 11.48 -16.41
C GLU A 87 26.47 10.84 -17.50
N GLN A 88 26.97 9.62 -17.27
CA GLN A 88 27.73 8.86 -18.26
C GLN A 88 26.92 8.54 -19.53
N LEU A 89 25.62 8.24 -19.40
CA LEU A 89 24.73 8.05 -20.56
C LEU A 89 24.58 9.34 -21.38
N VAL A 90 24.49 10.49 -20.72
CA VAL A 90 24.44 11.81 -21.38
C VAL A 90 25.75 12.11 -22.10
N GLU A 91 26.91 11.83 -21.47
CA GLU A 91 28.24 11.98 -22.08
C GLU A 91 28.41 11.07 -23.31
N ALA A 92 27.84 9.87 -23.27
CA ALA A 92 27.76 8.93 -24.40
C ALA A 92 26.75 9.36 -25.48
N GLY A 93 26.15 10.55 -25.38
CA GLY A 93 25.28 11.13 -26.38
C GLY A 93 23.80 10.74 -26.30
N ARG A 94 23.36 10.10 -25.21
CA ARG A 94 21.94 9.79 -25.01
C ARG A 94 21.16 11.02 -24.55
N THR A 95 19.91 11.09 -24.97
CA THR A 95 18.97 12.18 -24.65
C THR A 95 17.80 11.65 -23.81
N ASN A 96 17.04 12.55 -23.19
CA ASN A 96 15.88 12.21 -22.34
C ASN A 96 16.26 11.29 -21.17
N ILE A 97 17.41 11.56 -20.57
CA ILE A 97 17.90 10.83 -19.40
C ILE A 97 17.36 11.47 -18.12
N TYR A 98 16.79 10.65 -17.27
CA TYR A 98 16.30 11.01 -15.95
C TYR A 98 16.96 10.13 -14.90
N TYR A 99 17.06 10.64 -13.67
CA TYR A 99 17.27 9.82 -12.49
C TYR A 99 16.10 10.01 -11.52
N LEU A 100 15.79 8.98 -10.73
CA LEU A 100 14.75 9.06 -9.72
C LEU A 100 15.26 9.82 -8.49
N GLU A 101 14.65 10.96 -8.19
CA GLU A 101 15.01 11.78 -7.02
C GLU A 101 14.73 11.00 -5.73
N GLY A 102 15.74 10.88 -4.87
CA GLY A 102 15.69 10.07 -3.65
C GLY A 102 15.67 8.55 -3.88
N GLY A 103 15.75 8.10 -5.14
CA GLY A 103 15.84 6.70 -5.54
C GLY A 103 14.64 5.84 -5.10
N MET A 104 14.87 4.52 -5.05
CA MET A 104 13.86 3.55 -4.66
C MET A 104 13.35 3.76 -3.22
N LYS A 105 14.14 4.42 -2.35
CA LYS A 105 13.71 4.82 -1.00
C LYS A 105 12.59 5.87 -1.04
N ALA A 106 12.72 6.91 -1.86
CA ALA A 106 11.65 7.90 -2.02
C ALA A 106 10.46 7.33 -2.78
N TRP A 107 10.70 6.41 -3.73
CA TRP A 107 9.62 5.69 -4.42
C TRP A 107 8.80 4.82 -3.47
N SER A 108 9.45 4.09 -2.56
CA SER A 108 8.73 3.24 -1.60
C SER A 108 7.91 4.03 -0.59
N GLU A 109 8.16 5.32 -0.39
CA GLU A 109 7.46 6.15 0.61
C GLU A 109 6.42 7.09 0.00
N TYR A 110 6.33 7.18 -1.33
CA TYR A 110 5.40 8.08 -1.98
C TYR A 110 3.95 7.58 -1.89
N LEU A 111 3.01 8.49 -1.60
CA LEU A 111 1.58 8.24 -1.59
C LEU A 111 0.86 9.19 -2.56
N GLU A 112 0.05 8.63 -3.45
CA GLU A 112 -0.83 9.39 -4.34
C GLU A 112 -2.24 9.44 -3.77
N PRO A 113 -2.79 10.61 -3.40
CA PRO A 113 -4.18 10.74 -3.02
C PRO A 113 -5.10 10.64 -4.25
N VAL A 114 -6.07 9.74 -4.20
CA VAL A 114 -7.04 9.46 -5.27
C VAL A 114 -8.45 9.57 -4.68
N LYS A 115 -9.32 10.36 -5.32
CA LYS A 115 -10.72 10.45 -4.91
C LYS A 115 -11.44 9.15 -5.26
N VAL A 116 -12.03 8.49 -4.27
CA VAL A 116 -12.83 7.26 -4.45
C VAL A 116 -14.25 7.60 -4.90
N GLY A 117 -14.88 8.56 -4.22
CA GLY A 117 -16.23 9.02 -4.54
C GLY A 117 -16.81 10.00 -3.51
N ASP A 118 -17.99 10.50 -3.83
CA ASP A 118 -18.81 11.34 -2.93
C ASP A 118 -19.70 10.46 -2.04
N LEU A 119 -19.99 10.96 -0.84
CA LEU A 119 -20.82 10.30 0.15
C LEU A 119 -22.27 10.83 0.08
N LYS A 120 -23.27 9.98 0.34
CA LYS A 120 -24.72 10.23 0.19
C LYS A 120 -25.18 11.53 0.82
N ASN A 121 -24.57 11.87 1.93
CA ASN A 121 -24.97 12.94 2.83
C ASN A 121 -23.98 14.12 2.83
N GLY A 122 -23.19 14.22 1.76
CA GLY A 122 -22.09 15.16 1.66
C GLY A 122 -20.83 14.65 2.35
N GLY A 123 -19.70 15.06 1.81
CA GLY A 123 -18.40 14.49 2.16
C GLY A 123 -17.83 13.64 1.04
N GLU A 124 -16.60 13.21 1.24
CA GLU A 124 -15.78 12.58 0.22
C GLU A 124 -14.94 11.47 0.85
N LEU A 125 -14.69 10.42 0.07
CA LEU A 125 -13.76 9.36 0.43
C LEU A 125 -12.55 9.43 -0.50
N TYR A 126 -11.36 9.47 0.09
CA TYR A 126 -10.07 9.44 -0.60
C TYR A 126 -9.29 8.19 -0.23
N GLN A 127 -8.57 7.64 -1.19
CA GLN A 127 -7.62 6.55 -1.04
C GLN A 127 -6.21 7.10 -1.26
N PHE A 128 -5.26 6.76 -0.42
CA PHE A 128 -3.87 7.16 -0.52
C PHE A 128 -3.07 5.94 -0.95
N VAL A 129 -2.62 5.95 -2.20
CA VAL A 129 -2.02 4.79 -2.86
C VAL A 129 -0.50 4.87 -2.71
N ARG A 130 0.08 4.00 -1.87
CA ARG A 130 1.53 3.86 -1.71
C ARG A 130 2.09 2.94 -2.80
N ILE A 131 2.21 3.45 -4.02
CA ILE A 131 2.45 2.63 -5.23
C ILE A 131 3.70 1.75 -5.11
N GLY A 132 4.79 2.27 -4.55
CA GLY A 132 6.03 1.50 -4.42
C GLY A 132 5.98 0.32 -3.43
N LYS A 133 4.94 0.23 -2.59
CA LYS A 133 4.80 -0.80 -1.55
C LYS A 133 3.48 -1.57 -1.63
N GLY A 134 2.45 -1.00 -2.24
CA GLY A 134 1.12 -1.58 -2.34
C GLY A 134 0.16 -1.24 -1.19
N CYS A 135 0.57 -0.42 -0.20
CA CYS A 135 -0.30 -0.02 0.91
C CYS A 135 -1.36 0.99 0.48
N LEU A 136 -2.54 0.89 1.06
CA LEU A 136 -3.69 1.76 0.83
C LEU A 136 -4.19 2.27 2.17
N SER A 137 -4.08 3.59 2.36
CA SER A 137 -4.75 4.28 3.46
C SER A 137 -5.99 5.01 2.94
N TYR A 138 -6.89 5.39 3.83
CA TYR A 138 -8.10 6.11 3.44
C TYR A 138 -8.31 7.36 4.26
N MET A 139 -8.89 8.40 3.67
CA MET A 139 -9.42 9.54 4.41
C MET A 139 -10.88 9.75 4.06
N VAL A 140 -11.71 9.74 5.10
CA VAL A 140 -13.12 10.08 5.05
C VAL A 140 -13.26 11.53 5.49
N ILE A 141 -13.85 12.39 4.66
CA ILE A 141 -14.08 13.80 4.95
C ILE A 141 -15.58 14.07 5.05
N SER A 142 -16.01 14.78 6.09
CA SER A 142 -17.37 15.30 6.21
C SER A 142 -17.41 16.62 6.98
N GLY A 143 -17.99 17.64 6.36
CA GLY A 143 -18.02 18.99 6.92
C GLY A 143 -16.61 19.54 7.14
N LYS A 144 -16.22 19.69 8.41
CA LYS A 144 -14.88 20.16 8.81
C LYS A 144 -14.03 19.07 9.48
N ASP A 145 -14.53 17.84 9.53
CA ASP A 145 -13.85 16.75 10.21
C ASP A 145 -13.40 15.68 9.21
N ALA A 146 -12.36 14.96 9.59
CA ALA A 146 -11.86 13.82 8.83
C ALA A 146 -11.52 12.63 9.74
N ALA A 147 -11.61 11.43 9.18
CA ALA A 147 -11.03 10.22 9.75
C ALA A 147 -10.02 9.61 8.78
N VAL A 148 -8.90 9.09 9.29
CA VAL A 148 -7.90 8.37 8.50
C VAL A 148 -7.89 6.91 8.91
N ILE A 149 -7.96 6.00 7.94
CA ILE A 149 -7.94 4.55 8.15
C ILE A 149 -6.64 3.98 7.57
N ASP A 150 -5.98 3.10 8.33
CA ASP A 150 -4.72 2.42 8.00
C ASP A 150 -3.61 3.40 7.59
N ALA A 151 -3.43 4.46 8.39
CA ALA A 151 -2.44 5.49 8.09
C ALA A 151 -1.03 4.89 8.13
N VAL A 152 -0.25 5.08 7.05
CA VAL A 152 1.19 4.75 7.05
C VAL A 152 2.02 5.77 7.85
N ARG A 153 3.26 5.43 8.24
CA ARG A 153 4.13 6.30 9.06
C ARG A 153 4.47 7.67 8.45
N MET A 154 4.34 7.86 7.14
CA MET A 154 4.53 9.14 6.45
C MET A 154 3.34 10.08 6.70
N THR A 155 3.13 10.49 7.95
CA THR A 155 1.89 11.18 8.37
C THR A 155 1.67 12.53 7.70
N ASP A 156 2.76 13.20 7.28
CA ASP A 156 2.72 14.55 6.73
C ASP A 156 1.84 14.65 5.48
N VAL A 157 1.67 13.56 4.70
CA VAL A 157 0.75 13.55 3.54
C VAL A 157 -0.70 13.75 3.97
N PHE A 158 -1.13 13.11 5.07
CA PHE A 158 -2.49 13.24 5.58
C PHE A 158 -2.72 14.61 6.22
N GLU A 159 -1.70 15.12 6.93
CA GLU A 159 -1.74 16.45 7.56
C GLU A 159 -1.89 17.55 6.52
N GLN A 160 -1.08 17.50 5.46
CA GLN A 160 -1.13 18.46 4.37
C GLN A 160 -2.43 18.35 3.56
N PHE A 161 -2.88 17.12 3.28
CA PHE A 161 -4.14 16.90 2.57
C PHE A 161 -5.35 17.43 3.35
N ALA A 162 -5.42 17.17 4.66
CA ALA A 162 -6.47 17.71 5.53
C ALA A 162 -6.45 19.24 5.57
N LYS A 163 -5.26 19.85 5.62
CA LYS A 163 -5.08 21.31 5.58
C LYS A 163 -5.57 21.91 4.26
N GLU A 164 -5.26 21.28 3.12
CA GLU A 164 -5.70 21.72 1.78
C GLU A 164 -7.22 21.66 1.63
N HIS A 165 -7.87 20.68 2.26
CA HIS A 165 -9.33 20.54 2.28
C HIS A 165 -10.00 21.36 3.39
N GLY A 166 -9.22 22.04 4.25
CA GLY A 166 -9.75 22.85 5.35
C GLY A 166 -10.46 22.04 6.45
N VAL A 167 -10.03 20.79 6.67
CA VAL A 167 -10.64 19.85 7.62
C VAL A 167 -9.68 19.49 8.76
N GLN A 168 -10.22 19.01 9.88
CA GLN A 168 -9.46 18.54 11.03
C GLN A 168 -9.61 17.03 11.15
N ILE A 169 -8.48 16.32 11.20
CA ILE A 169 -8.47 14.89 11.51
C ILE A 169 -8.89 14.71 12.97
N LYS A 170 -10.00 14.00 13.20
CA LYS A 170 -10.59 13.70 14.54
C LYS A 170 -10.39 12.26 14.95
N HIS A 171 -10.22 11.37 13.98
CA HIS A 171 -10.07 9.94 14.20
C HIS A 171 -8.97 9.37 13.31
N THR A 172 -8.16 8.49 13.88
CA THR A 172 -7.29 7.58 13.13
C THR A 172 -7.65 6.15 13.55
N LEU A 173 -7.70 5.23 12.60
CA LEU A 173 -8.16 3.88 12.83
C LEU A 173 -7.22 2.92 12.11
N ASP A 174 -6.86 1.82 12.76
CA ASP A 174 -6.23 0.70 12.06
C ASP A 174 -7.22 -0.48 12.02
N THR A 175 -7.34 -1.11 10.84
CA THR A 175 -8.17 -2.31 10.63
C THR A 175 -7.64 -3.51 11.41
N HIS A 176 -6.32 -3.55 11.61
CA HIS A 176 -5.61 -4.60 12.35
C HIS A 176 -4.21 -4.10 12.76
N LEU A 177 -3.50 -4.87 13.60
CA LEU A 177 -2.10 -4.57 13.89
C LEU A 177 -1.21 -4.99 12.71
N HIS A 178 -0.88 -4.03 11.85
CA HIS A 178 -0.07 -4.19 10.64
C HIS A 178 1.29 -4.85 10.90
N ALA A 179 1.76 -5.65 9.93
CA ALA A 179 3.01 -6.40 9.99
C ALA A 179 3.97 -6.12 8.82
N ASP A 180 3.55 -5.36 7.82
CA ASP A 180 4.29 -5.04 6.60
C ASP A 180 4.74 -3.57 6.54
N HIS A 181 4.08 -2.71 7.32
CA HIS A 181 4.42 -1.31 7.50
C HIS A 181 4.20 -0.84 8.93
N ILE A 182 4.87 0.26 9.28
CA ILE A 182 4.71 0.93 10.56
C ILE A 182 3.50 1.85 10.48
N SER A 183 2.52 1.62 11.35
CA SER A 183 1.32 2.46 11.43
C SER A 183 1.69 3.88 11.87
N GLY A 184 1.22 4.84 11.10
CA GLY A 184 1.20 6.26 11.45
C GLY A 184 -0.04 6.66 12.25
N GLY A 185 -1.02 5.76 12.46
CA GLY A 185 -2.31 6.08 13.07
C GLY A 185 -2.17 6.73 14.44
N ARG A 186 -1.35 6.14 15.32
CA ARG A 186 -1.03 6.69 16.65
C ARG A 186 -0.35 8.06 16.57
N ARG A 187 0.74 8.17 15.80
CA ARG A 187 1.52 9.41 15.66
C ARG A 187 0.67 10.55 15.10
N LEU A 188 -0.16 10.25 14.10
CA LEU A 188 -1.08 11.21 13.49
C LEU A 188 -2.16 11.64 14.49
N ALA A 189 -2.72 10.72 15.28
CA ALA A 189 -3.67 11.07 16.33
C ALA A 189 -3.06 12.02 17.37
N GLU A 190 -1.84 11.73 17.84
CA GLU A 190 -1.13 12.58 18.80
C GLU A 190 -0.90 13.99 18.25
N LYS A 191 -0.41 14.11 17.00
CA LYS A 191 -0.18 15.41 16.34
C LYS A 191 -1.47 16.22 16.17
N MET A 192 -2.58 15.56 15.84
CA MET A 192 -3.85 16.21 15.52
C MET A 192 -4.80 16.35 16.72
N ASN A 193 -4.39 15.87 17.90
CA ASN A 193 -5.25 15.73 19.08
C ASN A 193 -6.56 14.98 18.75
N ALA A 194 -6.41 13.86 18.04
CA ALA A 194 -7.46 12.98 17.58
C ALA A 194 -7.51 11.69 18.39
N LYS A 195 -8.57 10.91 18.21
CA LYS A 195 -8.71 9.56 18.80
C LYS A 195 -8.06 8.51 17.91
N TYR A 196 -7.27 7.63 18.50
CA TYR A 196 -6.69 6.48 17.81
C TYR A 196 -7.45 5.21 18.19
N TRP A 197 -8.03 4.54 17.20
CA TRP A 197 -8.85 3.34 17.36
C TRP A 197 -8.09 2.09 16.88
N LEU A 198 -8.12 1.03 17.68
CA LEU A 198 -7.44 -0.22 17.37
C LEU A 198 -8.24 -1.43 17.89
N PRO A 199 -8.29 -2.56 17.17
CA PRO A 199 -9.01 -3.75 17.63
C PRO A 199 -8.38 -4.35 18.90
N PRO A 200 -9.14 -4.52 20.00
CA PRO A 200 -8.59 -5.01 21.26
C PRO A 200 -7.90 -6.37 21.18
N LYS A 201 -8.36 -7.26 20.29
CA LYS A 201 -7.80 -8.60 20.11
C LYS A 201 -6.41 -8.60 19.47
N ASP A 202 -6.06 -7.55 18.72
CA ASP A 202 -4.71 -7.33 18.20
C ASP A 202 -3.86 -6.44 19.13
N ALA A 203 -4.50 -5.84 20.14
CA ALA A 203 -3.91 -4.84 21.02
C ALA A 203 -3.62 -5.36 22.44
N THR A 204 -3.55 -6.69 22.65
CA THR A 204 -3.35 -7.27 24.00
C THR A 204 -1.99 -6.93 24.62
N GLU A 205 -1.00 -6.60 23.79
CA GLU A 205 0.37 -6.30 24.22
C GLU A 205 0.82 -4.87 23.90
N VAL A 206 -0.09 -4.00 23.45
CA VAL A 206 0.27 -2.61 23.13
C VAL A 206 0.63 -1.85 24.41
N THR A 207 1.63 -0.99 24.33
CA THR A 207 2.18 -0.27 25.50
C THR A 207 1.63 1.16 25.62
N PHE A 208 0.53 1.46 24.93
CA PHE A 208 -0.03 2.79 24.84
C PHE A 208 -1.56 2.82 24.94
N PRO A 209 -2.16 3.98 25.26
CA PRO A 209 -3.61 4.14 25.21
C PRO A 209 -4.13 4.13 23.77
N TYR A 210 -5.30 3.54 23.60
CA TYR A 210 -6.09 3.53 22.38
C TYR A 210 -7.59 3.46 22.75
N GLU A 211 -8.45 3.82 21.81
CA GLU A 211 -9.89 3.59 21.92
C GLU A 211 -10.21 2.19 21.35
N PRO A 212 -10.92 1.33 22.08
CA PRO A 212 -11.23 0.00 21.61
C PRO A 212 -12.13 0.09 20.38
N LEU A 213 -11.79 -0.68 19.34
CA LEU A 213 -12.63 -0.86 18.17
C LEU A 213 -13.33 -2.21 18.23
N GLU A 214 -14.62 -2.20 18.49
CA GLU A 214 -15.46 -3.39 18.69
C GLU A 214 -16.53 -3.55 17.61
N ASP A 215 -17.06 -4.77 17.45
CA ASP A 215 -18.11 -5.05 16.48
C ASP A 215 -19.35 -4.18 16.73
N GLY A 216 -19.84 -3.53 15.67
CA GLY A 216 -21.02 -2.68 15.74
C GLY A 216 -20.76 -1.26 16.23
N ASP A 217 -19.53 -0.90 16.62
CA ASP A 217 -19.16 0.49 16.89
C ASP A 217 -19.50 1.38 15.70
N VAL A 218 -20.02 2.57 16.01
CA VAL A 218 -20.35 3.60 15.02
C VAL A 218 -19.51 4.83 15.29
N ILE A 219 -18.53 5.07 14.43
CA ILE A 219 -17.68 6.27 14.50
C ILE A 219 -18.27 7.30 13.55
N THR A 220 -18.54 8.50 14.07
CA THR A 220 -19.15 9.60 13.31
C THR A 220 -18.09 10.61 12.93
N VAL A 221 -18.03 10.96 11.64
CA VAL A 221 -17.16 12.02 11.11
C VAL A 221 -18.02 13.21 10.68
N GLY A 222 -17.78 14.39 11.26
CA GLY A 222 -18.53 15.61 10.97
C GLY A 222 -19.91 15.65 11.62
N ASN A 223 -20.77 16.55 11.14
CA ASN A 223 -21.95 16.97 11.89
C ASN A 223 -23.08 15.94 11.98
N THR A 224 -23.18 14.91 11.13
CA THR A 224 -24.21 13.86 11.38
C THR A 224 -24.17 12.55 10.59
N GLU A 225 -23.34 12.30 9.56
CA GLU A 225 -23.84 11.36 8.53
C GLU A 225 -22.94 10.22 8.05
N ILE A 226 -21.63 10.22 8.32
CA ILE A 226 -20.80 9.08 7.95
C ILE A 226 -20.65 8.15 9.13
N ARG A 227 -21.49 7.11 9.15
CA ARG A 227 -21.34 5.98 10.05
C ARG A 227 -20.27 5.07 9.48
N MET A 228 -19.12 5.03 10.13
CA MET A 228 -18.20 3.92 9.94
C MET A 228 -18.60 2.84 10.94
N LYS A 229 -19.27 1.80 10.44
CA LYS A 229 -19.64 0.65 11.26
C LYS A 229 -18.47 -0.34 11.26
N ALA A 230 -17.90 -0.58 12.42
CA ALA A 230 -16.95 -1.67 12.61
C ALA A 230 -17.66 -3.02 12.44
N LEU A 231 -17.06 -3.89 11.64
CA LEU A 231 -17.51 -5.25 11.40
C LEU A 231 -16.37 -6.19 11.77
N TYR A 232 -16.57 -6.98 12.82
CA TYR A 232 -15.56 -7.96 13.21
C TYR A 232 -15.38 -9.01 12.11
N SER A 233 -14.17 -9.08 11.57
CA SER A 233 -13.84 -9.81 10.36
C SER A 233 -12.48 -10.53 10.52
N PRO A 234 -12.35 -11.47 11.47
CA PRO A 234 -11.08 -12.14 11.74
C PRO A 234 -10.66 -13.00 10.55
N GLY A 235 -9.35 -13.24 10.44
CA GLY A 235 -8.80 -14.13 9.43
C GLY A 235 -7.34 -13.83 9.13
N HIS A 236 -7.05 -12.58 8.74
CA HIS A 236 -5.67 -12.12 8.55
C HIS A 236 -4.95 -11.99 9.90
N THR A 237 -5.61 -11.32 10.83
CA THR A 237 -5.31 -11.32 12.26
C THR A 237 -6.57 -11.72 13.05
N VAL A 238 -6.39 -12.02 14.33
CA VAL A 238 -7.51 -12.34 15.24
C VAL A 238 -8.38 -11.13 15.56
N GLY A 239 -7.82 -9.92 15.48
CA GLY A 239 -8.50 -8.65 15.68
C GLY A 239 -8.96 -7.95 14.41
N SER A 240 -8.68 -8.49 13.22
CA SER A 240 -9.04 -7.85 11.95
C SER A 240 -10.48 -7.37 11.93
N THR A 241 -10.66 -6.09 11.60
CA THR A 241 -11.92 -5.38 11.59
C THR A 241 -12.08 -4.62 10.30
N SER A 242 -13.24 -4.77 9.67
CA SER A 242 -13.61 -4.05 8.45
C SER A 242 -14.52 -2.88 8.77
N PHE A 243 -14.57 -1.90 7.88
CA PHE A 243 -15.44 -0.73 8.03
C PHE A 243 -16.44 -0.65 6.90
N LEU A 244 -17.73 -0.59 7.25
CA LEU A 244 -18.75 -0.15 6.31
C LEU A 244 -18.88 1.38 6.43
N VAL A 245 -18.55 2.08 5.34
CA VAL A 245 -18.59 3.55 5.26
C VAL A 245 -19.78 3.96 4.38
N ASP A 246 -20.68 4.74 4.98
CA ASP A 246 -21.86 5.33 4.33
C ASP A 246 -22.79 4.31 3.62
N ASP A 247 -22.78 3.06 4.08
CA ASP A 247 -23.47 1.93 3.47
C ASP A 247 -23.17 1.78 1.95
N GLN A 248 -21.97 2.18 1.53
CA GLN A 248 -21.51 2.13 0.12
C GLN A 248 -20.17 1.44 -0.02
N TYR A 249 -19.24 1.71 0.89
CA TYR A 249 -17.86 1.25 0.80
C TYR A 249 -17.56 0.27 1.92
N LEU A 250 -16.96 -0.86 1.58
CA LEU A 250 -16.50 -1.87 2.52
C LEU A 250 -14.96 -1.83 2.54
N LEU A 251 -14.38 -1.21 3.57
CA LEU A 251 -12.95 -1.23 3.79
C LEU A 251 -12.60 -2.57 4.45
N THR A 252 -11.95 -3.47 3.72
CA THR A 252 -11.77 -4.87 4.10
C THR A 252 -10.48 -5.17 4.85
N GLY A 253 -9.64 -4.16 5.08
CA GLY A 253 -8.29 -4.38 5.59
C GLY A 253 -7.53 -5.37 4.70
N ASP A 254 -6.82 -6.30 5.33
CA ASP A 254 -6.10 -7.39 4.67
C ASP A 254 -6.89 -8.70 4.64
N ILE A 255 -8.22 -8.65 4.63
CA ILE A 255 -9.07 -9.85 4.54
C ILE A 255 -9.39 -10.22 3.09
N LEU A 256 -9.85 -9.25 2.30
CA LEU A 256 -10.28 -9.43 0.92
C LEU A 256 -9.65 -8.35 0.05
N PHE A 257 -9.00 -8.76 -1.04
CA PHE A 257 -8.32 -7.90 -2.00
C PHE A 257 -9.08 -7.92 -3.33
N VAL A 258 -8.68 -7.07 -4.29
CA VAL A 258 -9.33 -7.06 -5.62
C VAL A 258 -9.01 -8.35 -6.37
N ALA A 259 -7.74 -8.76 -6.40
CA ALA A 259 -7.31 -9.97 -7.10
C ALA A 259 -7.04 -11.18 -6.19
N SER A 260 -7.12 -11.06 -4.86
CA SER A 260 -6.76 -12.13 -3.92
C SER A 260 -7.51 -12.02 -2.57
N ILE A 261 -7.07 -12.77 -1.57
CA ILE A 261 -7.51 -12.73 -0.18
C ILE A 261 -6.30 -12.66 0.78
N GLY A 262 -6.58 -12.34 2.04
CA GLY A 262 -5.56 -12.28 3.10
C GLY A 262 -4.92 -13.61 3.44
N ARG A 263 -3.67 -13.56 3.89
CA ARG A 263 -2.98 -14.71 4.52
C ARG A 263 -3.22 -14.77 6.03
N PRO A 264 -3.44 -15.96 6.64
CA PRO A 264 -3.74 -16.10 8.08
C PRO A 264 -2.53 -16.46 8.97
N ASP A 265 -1.29 -16.39 8.49
CA ASP A 265 -0.12 -16.97 9.17
C ASP A 265 0.82 -15.96 9.88
N LEU A 266 0.66 -14.66 9.65
CA LEU A 266 1.65 -13.64 10.08
C LEU A 266 1.77 -13.42 11.60
N ALA A 267 0.92 -14.08 12.39
CA ALA A 267 1.02 -14.06 13.86
C ALA A 267 1.07 -15.44 14.52
N GLY A 268 1.50 -16.46 13.77
CA GLY A 268 1.98 -17.73 14.33
C GLY A 268 0.90 -18.70 14.79
N LYS A 269 -0.37 -18.46 14.43
CA LYS A 269 -1.53 -19.33 14.73
C LYS A 269 -2.34 -19.68 13.48
N ALA A 270 -1.66 -20.06 12.40
CA ALA A 270 -2.27 -20.26 11.09
C ALA A 270 -3.51 -21.20 11.12
N GLU A 271 -3.48 -22.30 11.89
CA GLU A 271 -4.59 -23.27 11.88
C GLU A 271 -5.92 -22.71 12.39
N ASP A 272 -5.89 -21.89 13.45
CA ASP A 272 -7.09 -21.30 14.04
C ASP A 272 -7.70 -20.25 13.11
N TRP A 273 -6.86 -19.50 12.40
CA TRP A 273 -7.27 -18.31 11.66
C TRP A 273 -7.74 -18.59 10.24
N VAL A 274 -7.38 -19.74 9.66
CA VAL A 274 -7.94 -20.23 8.38
C VAL A 274 -9.46 -20.33 8.46
N SER A 275 -9.97 -20.91 9.55
CA SER A 275 -11.41 -21.11 9.74
C SER A 275 -12.14 -19.78 9.92
N ASP A 276 -11.52 -18.85 10.66
CA ASP A 276 -12.03 -17.49 10.83
C ASP A 276 -12.06 -16.72 9.50
N LEU A 277 -10.98 -16.78 8.72
CA LEU A 277 -10.91 -16.17 7.38
C LEU A 277 -12.02 -16.71 6.48
N ARG A 278 -12.19 -18.03 6.43
CA ARG A 278 -13.25 -18.67 5.65
C ARG A 278 -14.63 -18.24 6.14
N LYS A 279 -14.86 -18.19 7.45
CA LYS A 279 -16.14 -17.70 8.00
C LYS A 279 -16.41 -16.25 7.58
N THR A 280 -15.42 -15.38 7.70
CA THR A 280 -15.53 -13.97 7.31
C THR A 280 -15.87 -13.83 5.82
N LEU A 281 -15.11 -14.50 4.94
CA LEU A 281 -15.30 -14.40 3.49
C LEU A 281 -16.59 -15.08 3.00
N TYR A 282 -16.98 -16.22 3.56
CA TYR A 282 -18.08 -17.04 3.01
C TYR A 282 -19.40 -16.93 3.77
N GLN A 283 -19.40 -16.35 4.97
CA GLN A 283 -20.61 -16.11 5.76
C GLN A 283 -20.82 -14.62 6.03
N THR A 284 -19.83 -13.93 6.59
CA THR A 284 -20.01 -12.52 6.97
C THR A 284 -20.17 -11.64 5.74
N TYR A 285 -19.19 -11.63 4.84
CA TYR A 285 -19.25 -10.78 3.63
C TYR A 285 -20.32 -11.24 2.64
N LYS A 286 -20.62 -12.54 2.60
CA LYS A 286 -21.63 -13.09 1.68
C LYS A 286 -23.05 -12.61 2.02
N ASN A 287 -23.28 -12.23 3.27
CA ASN A 287 -24.56 -11.68 3.74
C ASN A 287 -24.65 -10.14 3.60
N LEU A 288 -23.61 -9.49 3.08
CA LEU A 288 -23.64 -8.05 2.78
C LEU A 288 -24.22 -7.80 1.37
N SER A 289 -24.56 -6.54 1.09
CA SER A 289 -25.02 -6.15 -0.25
C SER A 289 -23.93 -6.37 -1.29
N GLU A 290 -24.27 -7.01 -2.41
CA GLU A 290 -23.37 -7.18 -3.55
C GLU A 290 -22.99 -5.86 -4.22
N ASP A 291 -23.72 -4.77 -3.94
CA ASP A 291 -23.46 -3.42 -4.47
C ASP A 291 -22.35 -2.67 -3.74
N LEU A 292 -21.88 -3.18 -2.61
CA LEU A 292 -20.78 -2.54 -1.88
C LEU A 292 -19.51 -2.50 -2.73
N ILE A 293 -18.80 -1.39 -2.64
CA ILE A 293 -17.49 -1.21 -3.23
C ILE A 293 -16.43 -1.61 -2.20
N VAL A 294 -15.71 -2.69 -2.47
CA VAL A 294 -14.61 -3.19 -1.65
C VAL A 294 -13.36 -2.33 -1.84
N LEU A 295 -12.76 -1.96 -0.71
CA LEU A 295 -11.57 -1.12 -0.59
C LEU A 295 -10.56 -1.80 0.36
N PRO A 296 -9.56 -2.54 -0.16
CA PRO A 296 -8.60 -3.27 0.69
C PRO A 296 -7.56 -2.35 1.34
N ALA A 297 -6.82 -2.81 2.34
CA ALA A 297 -5.67 -2.06 2.88
C ALA A 297 -4.40 -2.22 2.01
N HIS A 298 -4.43 -3.13 1.04
CA HIS A 298 -3.30 -3.42 0.17
C HIS A 298 -3.74 -3.84 -1.24
N PHE A 299 -2.83 -3.71 -2.20
CA PHE A 299 -2.89 -4.37 -3.51
C PHE A 299 -1.57 -5.08 -3.81
N GLY A 300 -1.65 -6.17 -4.56
CA GLY A 300 -0.50 -7.02 -4.88
C GLY A 300 0.07 -6.78 -6.27
N GLN A 301 -0.76 -6.37 -7.23
CA GLN A 301 -0.36 -6.21 -8.63
C GLN A 301 -0.76 -4.84 -9.17
N VAL A 302 0.11 -4.26 -10.01
CA VAL A 302 -0.20 -2.98 -10.69
C VAL A 302 -1.41 -3.05 -11.61
N THR A 303 -1.85 -4.25 -12.01
CA THR A 303 -3.09 -4.49 -12.76
C THR A 303 -4.36 -4.25 -11.94
N GLU A 304 -4.26 -4.22 -10.61
CA GLU A 304 -5.37 -3.85 -9.71
C GLU A 304 -5.59 -2.33 -9.64
N LEU A 305 -4.65 -1.53 -10.14
CA LEU A 305 -4.80 -0.07 -10.25
C LEU A 305 -5.77 0.24 -11.40
N GLY A 306 -6.98 0.66 -11.04
CA GLY A 306 -8.01 1.10 -11.97
C GLY A 306 -7.80 2.53 -12.45
N GLU A 307 -8.88 3.13 -12.95
CA GLU A 307 -8.88 4.52 -13.42
C GLU A 307 -8.40 5.49 -12.32
N GLY A 308 -7.43 6.34 -12.68
CA GLY A 308 -6.84 7.30 -11.75
C GLY A 308 -5.99 6.69 -10.64
N GLY A 309 -5.65 5.40 -10.72
CA GLY A 309 -4.88 4.68 -9.69
C GLY A 309 -5.73 4.10 -8.55
N LYS A 310 -7.06 4.20 -8.65
CA LYS A 310 -7.97 3.68 -7.63
C LYS A 310 -7.95 2.15 -7.61
N VAL A 311 -7.75 1.57 -6.43
CA VAL A 311 -7.92 0.13 -6.19
C VAL A 311 -9.28 -0.10 -5.54
N SER A 312 -10.21 -0.69 -6.28
CA SER A 312 -11.56 -1.00 -5.80
C SER A 312 -12.26 -2.00 -6.70
N ALA A 313 -13.20 -2.77 -6.15
CA ALA A 313 -14.09 -3.62 -6.94
C ALA A 313 -15.46 -3.76 -6.27
N ARG A 314 -16.51 -4.02 -7.03
CA ARG A 314 -17.82 -4.32 -6.46
C ARG A 314 -17.80 -5.72 -5.83
N LEU A 315 -18.36 -5.88 -4.64
CA LEU A 315 -18.33 -7.14 -3.88
C LEU A 315 -18.95 -8.30 -4.68
N GLY A 316 -20.05 -8.06 -5.38
CA GLY A 316 -20.66 -9.06 -6.26
C GLY A 316 -19.75 -9.51 -7.40
N ASP A 317 -18.93 -8.62 -7.97
CA ASP A 317 -17.96 -8.97 -9.01
C ASP A 317 -16.83 -9.82 -8.44
N LEU A 318 -16.34 -9.51 -7.24
CA LEU A 318 -15.32 -10.31 -6.56
C LEU A 318 -15.80 -11.75 -6.32
N TYR A 319 -17.05 -11.96 -5.88
CA TYR A 319 -17.62 -13.31 -5.77
C TYR A 319 -17.79 -14.02 -7.12
N ARG A 320 -17.62 -13.36 -8.26
CA ARG A 320 -17.62 -14.03 -9.58
C ARG A 320 -16.22 -14.34 -10.09
N SER A 321 -15.24 -13.50 -9.76
CA SER A 321 -13.92 -13.53 -10.42
C SER A 321 -12.72 -13.74 -9.50
N ASN A 322 -12.82 -13.48 -8.19
CA ASN A 322 -11.67 -13.57 -7.29
C ASN A 322 -11.31 -15.04 -7.02
N PRO A 323 -10.06 -15.46 -7.27
CA PRO A 323 -9.63 -16.86 -7.17
C PRO A 323 -9.62 -17.39 -5.73
N GLY A 324 -9.52 -16.52 -4.73
CA GLY A 324 -9.62 -16.88 -3.30
C GLY A 324 -11.05 -17.09 -2.80
N LEU A 325 -12.05 -16.76 -3.62
CA LEU A 325 -13.47 -16.93 -3.31
C LEU A 325 -14.09 -18.15 -4.04
N ASN A 326 -15.19 -18.65 -3.48
CA ASN A 326 -15.96 -19.81 -4.00
C ASN A 326 -15.27 -21.19 -3.95
N ILE A 327 -14.17 -21.33 -3.21
CA ILE A 327 -13.53 -22.64 -2.98
C ILE A 327 -14.43 -23.49 -2.08
N GLN A 328 -15.04 -24.52 -2.66
CA GLN A 328 -16.05 -25.36 -1.99
C GLN A 328 -15.44 -26.26 -0.93
N ASP A 329 -14.29 -26.85 -1.22
CA ASP A 329 -13.61 -27.77 -0.31
C ASP A 329 -12.80 -27.02 0.75
N ASP A 330 -12.99 -27.40 2.03
CA ASP A 330 -12.31 -26.75 3.16
C ASP A 330 -10.81 -27.05 3.17
N GLN A 331 -10.41 -28.25 2.74
CA GLN A 331 -9.02 -28.67 2.70
C GLN A 331 -8.27 -27.96 1.57
N GLU A 332 -8.90 -27.82 0.40
CA GLU A 332 -8.37 -27.03 -0.72
C GLU A 332 -8.16 -25.57 -0.32
N PHE A 333 -9.15 -24.96 0.35
CA PHE A 333 -9.03 -23.60 0.86
C PHE A 333 -7.87 -23.48 1.85
N ARG A 334 -7.78 -24.40 2.82
CA ARG A 334 -6.69 -24.43 3.81
C ARG A 334 -5.33 -24.49 3.13
N VAL A 335 -5.12 -25.44 2.23
CA VAL A 335 -3.86 -25.60 1.50
C VAL A 335 -3.49 -24.32 0.74
N MET A 336 -4.46 -23.70 0.07
CA MET A 336 -4.24 -22.44 -0.65
C MET A 336 -3.72 -21.33 0.28
N VAL A 337 -4.32 -21.16 1.47
CA VAL A 337 -3.94 -20.08 2.40
C VAL A 337 -2.81 -20.45 3.37
N THR A 338 -2.28 -21.68 3.36
CA THR A 338 -1.18 -22.09 4.27
C THR A 338 0.08 -22.56 3.55
N GLU A 339 -0.03 -23.19 2.38
CA GLU A 339 1.10 -23.79 1.67
C GLU A 339 1.56 -22.98 0.45
N HIS A 340 0.73 -22.08 -0.08
CA HIS A 340 1.05 -21.25 -1.25
C HIS A 340 1.30 -19.79 -0.87
N LEU A 341 1.96 -19.57 0.27
CA LEU A 341 2.21 -18.24 0.78
C LEU A 341 3.55 -17.68 0.30
N PRO A 342 3.61 -16.38 -0.05
CA PRO A 342 4.90 -15.72 -0.22
C PRO A 342 5.73 -15.77 1.07
N PRO A 343 7.04 -15.51 0.97
CA PRO A 343 7.86 -15.23 2.14
C PRO A 343 7.18 -14.17 3.04
N GLN A 344 7.50 -14.17 4.32
CA GLN A 344 6.97 -13.14 5.21
C GLN A 344 7.48 -11.74 4.78
N PRO A 345 6.75 -10.66 5.11
CA PRO A 345 7.23 -9.30 4.91
C PRO A 345 8.61 -9.09 5.56
N ASN A 346 9.40 -8.19 5.00
CA ASN A 346 10.66 -7.78 5.60
C ASN A 346 10.42 -7.22 7.01
N ALA A 347 11.27 -7.60 7.98
CA ALA A 347 11.22 -7.12 9.36
C ALA A 347 9.83 -7.21 10.04
N TYR A 348 8.98 -8.18 9.65
CA TYR A 348 7.57 -8.19 10.10
C TYR A 348 7.43 -8.28 11.62
N GLN A 349 8.37 -8.95 12.31
CA GLN A 349 8.35 -9.05 13.77
C GLN A 349 8.67 -7.70 14.40
N GLU A 350 9.73 -7.04 13.93
CA GLU A 350 10.17 -5.73 14.38
C GLU A 350 9.12 -4.65 14.07
N ILE A 351 8.45 -4.74 12.92
CA ILE A 351 7.33 -3.87 12.56
C ILE A 351 6.19 -4.05 13.56
N ARG A 352 5.79 -5.30 13.85
CA ARG A 352 4.76 -5.57 14.88
C ARG A 352 5.18 -5.07 16.26
N GLN A 353 6.44 -5.26 16.67
CA GLN A 353 6.95 -4.72 17.94
C GLN A 353 6.89 -3.19 17.97
N THR A 354 7.20 -2.53 16.84
CA THR A 354 7.11 -1.08 16.70
C THR A 354 5.65 -0.61 16.77
N ASN A 355 4.74 -1.27 16.06
CA ASN A 355 3.30 -0.98 16.10
C ASN A 355 2.66 -1.27 17.47
N MET A 356 3.25 -2.16 18.28
CA MET A 356 2.86 -2.37 19.68
C MET A 356 3.45 -1.33 20.65
N GLY A 357 4.33 -0.43 20.19
CA GLY A 357 5.03 0.53 21.04
C GLY A 357 6.13 -0.10 21.91
N LYS A 358 6.60 -1.31 21.56
CA LYS A 358 7.67 -2.03 22.25
C LYS A 358 9.05 -1.72 21.69
N MET A 359 9.10 -1.17 20.48
CA MET A 359 10.32 -0.73 19.80
C MET A 359 10.12 0.69 19.29
N THR A 360 11.19 1.47 19.23
CA THR A 360 11.19 2.85 18.71
C THR A 360 12.39 3.04 17.78
N PRO A 361 12.37 2.38 16.60
CA PRO A 361 13.44 2.52 15.61
C PRO A 361 13.54 3.97 15.11
N ASN A 362 14.75 4.40 14.75
CA ASN A 362 14.97 5.70 14.12
C ASN A 362 14.46 5.73 12.66
N GLU A 363 14.40 6.90 12.03
CA GLU A 363 13.82 7.04 10.69
C GLU A 363 14.49 6.19 9.60
N GLU A 364 15.81 6.00 9.67
CA GLU A 364 16.52 5.13 8.70
C GLU A 364 16.19 3.66 8.94
N GLU A 365 16.15 3.22 10.19
CA GLU A 365 15.72 1.85 10.56
C GLU A 365 14.27 1.59 10.13
N GLN A 366 13.34 2.50 10.41
CA GLN A 366 11.94 2.39 9.96
C GLN A 366 11.84 2.22 8.45
N ARG A 367 12.63 3.00 7.70
CA ARG A 367 12.66 2.91 6.25
C ARG A 367 13.17 1.55 5.78
N GLU A 368 14.27 1.06 6.33
CA GLU A 368 14.83 -0.26 5.98
C GLU A 368 13.86 -1.39 6.29
N MET A 369 13.16 -1.33 7.42
CA MET A 369 12.16 -2.33 7.82
C MET A 369 11.05 -2.47 6.76
N GLU A 370 10.60 -1.38 6.16
CA GLU A 370 9.50 -1.40 5.19
C GLU A 370 9.92 -1.66 3.74
N LEU A 371 11.23 -1.73 3.43
CA LEU A 371 11.69 -1.97 2.05
C LEU A 371 11.25 -3.34 1.52
N GLY A 372 11.08 -3.41 0.20
CA GLY A 372 10.67 -4.61 -0.51
C GLY A 372 9.17 -4.63 -0.86
N PRO A 373 8.71 -5.72 -1.49
CA PRO A 373 7.36 -5.79 -2.07
C PRO A 373 6.27 -5.93 -0.99
N ASN A 374 5.02 -5.80 -1.42
CA ASN A 374 3.86 -6.27 -0.66
C ASN A 374 3.90 -7.80 -0.52
N ARG A 375 3.57 -8.36 0.66
CA ARG A 375 3.46 -9.81 0.88
C ARG A 375 2.27 -10.20 1.78
N CYS A 376 1.21 -9.38 1.79
CA CYS A 376 0.02 -9.56 2.64
C CYS A 376 -1.08 -10.42 1.97
N ALA A 377 -1.10 -10.49 0.65
CA ALA A 377 -2.02 -11.32 -0.12
C ALA A 377 -1.47 -12.73 -0.37
N VAL A 378 -2.37 -13.69 -0.61
CA VAL A 378 -2.01 -15.00 -1.19
C VAL A 378 -1.69 -14.81 -2.68
N HIS A 379 -0.69 -15.51 -3.22
CA HIS A 379 -0.39 -15.46 -4.66
C HIS A 379 -1.09 -16.59 -5.40
N ASP A 380 -1.60 -16.28 -6.59
CA ASP A 380 -1.99 -17.30 -7.57
C ASP A 380 -0.76 -18.08 -8.02
N LYS A 381 -0.92 -19.38 -8.27
CA LYS A 381 0.11 -20.26 -8.81
C LYS A 381 0.44 -19.99 -10.26
#